data_AF-A0A1V3TVW8-F1
#
_entry.id   AF-A0A1V3TVW8-F1
#
_cell.length_a   1.000
_cell.length_b   1.000
_cell.length_c   1.000
_cell.angle_alpha   90.00
_cell.angle_beta   90.00
_cell.angle_gamma   90.00
#
_symmetry.space_group_name_H-M   'P 1'
#
loop_
_entity.id
_entity.type
_entity.pdbx_description
1 polymer ?
#
loop_
_entity_poly.entity_id
_entity_poly.type
_entity_poly.pdbx_seq_one_letter_code
_entity_poly.pdbx_strand_id
1 'polypeptide(L)'
;MSLNVEHLEHTANTLEEAISRLNSTSVDDTVLYDLFRNAAIKSFELSLETTGKLLRKALKFYVGSPREIDRLVFNDLFRYANRHALLSEEEVERWLSYRENRNTTAHDYGVNFAEETLTILPEYLSDLRALAKKLQEVFNYAETD
;
A
#
# COMPACT_ATOMS: atom_id res chain seq x y z
N MET A 1 -2.78 -0.01 18.07
CA MET A 1 -1.60 0.68 17.50
C MET A 1 -2.07 1.99 16.89
N SER A 2 -1.36 3.09 17.17
CA SER A 2 -1.62 4.39 16.53
C SER A 2 -1.27 4.33 15.05
N LEU A 3 -2.15 4.86 14.19
CA LEU A 3 -1.91 4.97 12.74
C LEU A 3 -0.78 5.98 12.49
N ASN A 4 0.43 5.49 12.22
CA ASN A 4 1.61 6.30 11.91
C ASN A 4 2.41 5.66 10.75
N VAL A 5 3.34 6.43 10.17
CA VAL A 5 4.16 5.98 9.04
C VAL A 5 5.10 4.85 9.47
N GLU A 6 5.59 4.84 10.71
CA GLU A 6 6.41 3.76 11.27
C GLU A 6 5.74 2.37 11.14
N HIS A 7 4.43 2.29 11.40
CA HIS A 7 3.68 1.04 11.18
C HIS A 7 3.63 0.63 9.70
N LEU A 8 3.53 1.62 8.80
CA LEU A 8 3.54 1.38 7.36
C LEU A 8 4.92 0.86 6.91
N GLU A 9 6.00 1.45 7.41
CA GLU A 9 7.38 1.02 7.15
C GLU A 9 7.66 -0.38 7.69
N HIS A 10 7.19 -0.70 8.90
CA HIS A 10 7.29 -2.05 9.44
C HIS A 10 6.58 -3.07 8.54
N THR A 11 5.40 -2.73 8.03
CA THR A 11 4.66 -3.60 7.11
C THR A 11 5.39 -3.74 5.78
N ALA A 12 6.02 -2.67 5.26
CA ALA A 12 6.88 -2.72 4.08
C ALA A 12 8.09 -3.65 4.28
N ASN A 13 8.75 -3.58 5.43
CA ASN A 13 9.88 -4.47 5.78
C ASN A 13 9.43 -5.94 5.85
N THR A 14 8.24 -6.19 6.42
CA THR A 14 7.67 -7.54 6.48
C THR A 14 7.37 -8.08 5.07
N LEU A 15 6.83 -7.23 4.19
CA LEU A 15 6.58 -7.57 2.80
C LEU A 15 7.88 -7.90 2.05
N GLU A 16 8.92 -7.07 2.21
CA GLU A 16 10.23 -7.28 1.59
C GLU A 16 10.85 -8.63 1.98
N GLU A 17 10.83 -8.96 3.28
CA GLU A 17 11.31 -10.25 3.77
C GLU A 17 10.50 -11.41 3.19
N ALA A 18 9.16 -11.28 3.13
CA ALA A 18 8.30 -12.31 2.55
C ALA A 18 8.60 -12.56 1.06
N ILE A 19 8.78 -11.50 0.27
CA ILE A 19 9.18 -11.59 -1.15
C ILE A 19 10.55 -12.26 -1.28
N SER A 20 11.53 -11.85 -0.47
CA SER A 20 12.88 -12.42 -0.48
C SER A 20 12.87 -13.93 -0.17
N ARG A 21 12.09 -14.32 0.84
CA ARG A 21 11.92 -15.73 1.23
C ARG A 21 11.21 -16.56 0.17
N LEU A 22 10.17 -16.02 -0.46
CA LEU A 22 9.50 -16.67 -1.59
C LEU A 22 10.47 -16.98 -2.72
N ASN A 23 11.27 -15.99 -3.12
CA ASN A 23 12.25 -16.14 -4.21
C ASN A 23 13.36 -17.16 -3.90
N SER A 24 13.60 -17.44 -2.61
CA SER A 24 14.62 -18.37 -2.15
C SER A 24 14.07 -19.75 -1.76
N THR A 25 12.75 -19.93 -1.78
CA THR A 25 12.08 -21.17 -1.39
C THR A 25 11.77 -21.99 -2.64
N SER A 26 12.10 -23.29 -2.62
CA SER A 26 11.71 -24.17 -3.71
C SER A 26 10.19 -24.30 -3.78
N VAL A 27 9.63 -24.28 -4.98
CA VAL A 27 8.19 -24.54 -5.21
C VAL A 27 7.76 -25.95 -4.77
N ASP A 28 8.72 -26.88 -4.64
CA ASP A 28 8.47 -28.23 -4.14
C ASP A 28 8.27 -28.28 -2.61
N ASP A 29 8.72 -27.25 -1.89
CA ASP A 29 8.45 -27.09 -0.45
C ASP A 29 7.14 -26.33 -0.27
N THR A 30 6.04 -27.02 -0.53
CA THR A 30 4.70 -26.42 -0.61
C THR A 30 4.29 -25.71 0.68
N VAL A 31 4.73 -26.20 1.84
CA VAL A 31 4.36 -25.61 3.14
C VAL A 31 5.09 -24.29 3.37
N LEU A 32 6.41 -24.23 3.14
CA LEU A 32 7.14 -22.97 3.29
C LEU A 32 6.75 -21.97 2.21
N TYR A 33 6.54 -22.44 0.98
CA TYR A 33 6.07 -21.60 -0.12
C TYR A 33 4.72 -20.95 0.21
N ASP A 34 3.72 -21.74 0.64
CA ASP A 34 2.41 -21.23 1.04
C ASP A 34 2.50 -20.26 2.22
N LEU A 35 3.37 -20.54 3.20
CA LEU A 35 3.58 -19.68 4.36
C LEU A 35 4.06 -18.28 3.92
N PHE A 36 5.13 -18.20 3.12
CA PHE A 36 5.66 -16.92 2.69
C PHE A 36 4.73 -16.21 1.69
N ARG A 37 4.00 -16.96 0.85
CA ARG A 37 2.98 -16.44 -0.06
C ARG A 37 1.87 -15.73 0.71
N ASN A 38 1.33 -16.42 1.73
CA ASN A 38 0.30 -15.85 2.59
C ASN A 38 0.81 -14.63 3.37
N ALA A 39 2.06 -14.66 3.85
CA ALA A 39 2.68 -13.52 4.52
C ALA A 39 2.84 -12.30 3.60
N ALA A 40 3.24 -12.52 2.35
CA ALA A 40 3.39 -11.46 1.35
C ALA A 40 2.03 -10.83 1.00
N ILE A 41 1.02 -11.65 0.70
CA ILE A 41 -0.35 -11.17 0.40
C ILE A 41 -0.93 -10.41 1.58
N LYS A 42 -0.81 -10.94 2.80
CA LYS A 42 -1.35 -10.29 4.00
C LYS A 42 -0.66 -8.96 4.28
N SER A 43 0.66 -8.90 4.10
CA SER A 43 1.43 -7.65 4.23
C SER A 43 0.95 -6.62 3.22
N PHE A 44 0.80 -7.01 1.95
CA PHE A 44 0.26 -6.15 0.88
C PHE A 44 -1.13 -5.59 1.21
N GLU A 45 -2.07 -6.43 1.63
CA GLU A 45 -3.43 -6.00 1.97
C GLU A 45 -3.43 -4.98 3.11
N LEU A 46 -2.65 -5.25 4.17
CA LEU A 46 -2.59 -4.41 5.36
C LEU A 46 -1.91 -3.07 5.07
N SER A 47 -0.79 -3.09 4.33
CA SER A 47 -0.10 -1.86 3.95
C SER A 47 -0.96 -1.01 3.01
N LEU A 48 -1.68 -1.61 2.06
CA LEU A 48 -2.55 -0.87 1.13
C LEU A 48 -3.70 -0.16 1.87
N GLU A 49 -4.33 -0.83 2.83
CA GLU A 49 -5.35 -0.22 3.68
C GLU A 49 -4.77 0.92 4.53
N THR A 50 -3.61 0.68 5.13
CA THR A 50 -2.93 1.65 5.99
C THR A 50 -2.50 2.89 5.20
N THR A 51 -1.94 2.72 4.00
CA THR A 51 -1.61 3.80 3.07
C THR A 51 -2.84 4.66 2.79
N GLY A 52 -3.99 4.06 2.46
CA GLY A 52 -5.20 4.83 2.20
C GLY A 52 -5.66 5.67 3.41
N LYS A 53 -5.53 5.13 4.63
CA LYS A 53 -5.85 5.87 5.86
C LYS A 53 -4.88 7.01 6.13
N LEU A 54 -3.58 6.78 5.94
CA LEU A 54 -2.54 7.81 6.14
C LEU A 54 -2.63 8.90 5.08
N LEU A 55 -2.83 8.55 3.81
CA LEU A 55 -3.03 9.50 2.73
C LEU A 55 -4.25 10.39 3.00
N ARG A 56 -5.36 9.82 3.49
CA ARG A 56 -6.52 10.59 3.91
C ARG A 56 -6.20 11.58 5.02
N LYS A 57 -5.41 11.16 6.02
CA LYS A 57 -4.96 12.05 7.09
C LYS A 57 -4.09 13.18 6.53
N ALA A 58 -3.15 12.87 5.64
CA ALA A 58 -2.25 13.84 5.02
C ALA A 58 -3.00 14.88 4.18
N LEU A 59 -3.95 14.45 3.34
CA LEU A 59 -4.71 15.36 2.48
C LEU A 59 -5.58 16.37 3.23
N LYS A 60 -5.91 16.12 4.50
CA LYS A 60 -6.63 17.08 5.33
C LYS A 60 -5.83 18.35 5.62
N PHE A 61 -4.50 18.31 5.54
CA PHE A 61 -3.65 19.49 5.74
C PHE A 61 -3.62 20.43 4.53
N TYR A 62 -4.05 19.96 3.35
CA TYR A 62 -4.06 20.74 2.11
C TYR A 62 -5.35 21.53 1.89
N VAL A 63 -6.34 21.41 2.78
CA VAL A 63 -7.70 21.91 2.53
C VAL A 63 -8.25 22.73 3.70
N GLY A 64 -9.09 23.72 3.37
CA GLY A 64 -9.81 24.49 4.39
C GLY A 64 -10.97 23.73 5.05
N SER A 65 -11.41 22.60 4.48
CA SER A 65 -12.52 21.80 5.00
C SER A 65 -12.18 20.30 5.04
N PRO A 66 -11.63 19.79 6.16
CA PRO A 66 -11.25 18.38 6.29
C PRO A 66 -12.39 17.37 6.05
N ARG A 67 -13.65 17.81 6.21
CA ARG A 67 -14.85 16.98 5.96
C ARG A 67 -15.02 16.58 4.50
N GLU A 68 -14.47 17.34 3.55
CA GLU A 68 -14.52 16.96 2.13
C GLU A 68 -13.68 15.71 1.86
N ILE A 69 -12.51 15.63 2.51
CA ILE A 69 -11.58 14.52 2.38
C ILE A 69 -12.14 13.23 2.98
N ASP A 70 -12.92 13.33 4.06
CA ASP A 70 -13.55 12.16 4.69
C ASP A 70 -14.56 11.44 3.79
N ARG A 71 -15.13 12.12 2.79
CA ARG A 71 -16.12 11.55 1.87
C ARG A 71 -15.51 10.83 0.67
N LEU A 72 -14.23 11.04 0.40
CA LEU A 72 -13.57 10.48 -0.77
C LEU A 72 -13.42 8.96 -0.63
N VAL A 73 -13.82 8.20 -1.65
CA VAL A 73 -13.48 6.77 -1.73
C VAL A 73 -12.02 6.61 -2.15
N PHE A 74 -11.46 5.40 -2.08
CA PHE A 74 -10.04 5.15 -2.36
C PHE A 74 -9.58 5.77 -3.69
N ASN A 75 -10.33 5.53 -4.78
CA ASN A 75 -9.92 6.02 -6.10
C ASN A 75 -9.90 7.55 -6.16
N ASP A 76 -10.91 8.20 -5.58
CA ASP A 76 -10.99 9.66 -5.55
C ASP A 76 -9.94 10.26 -4.63
N LEU A 77 -9.55 9.56 -3.57
CA LEU A 77 -8.49 9.98 -2.66
C LEU A 77 -7.13 10.06 -3.37
N PHE A 78 -6.78 9.07 -4.18
CA PHE A 78 -5.52 9.07 -4.93
C PHE A 78 -5.53 10.11 -6.06
N ARG A 79 -6.65 10.26 -6.78
CA ARG A 79 -6.82 11.36 -7.74
C ARG A 79 -6.70 12.73 -7.08
N TYR A 80 -7.24 12.87 -5.86
CA TYR A 80 -7.11 14.10 -5.09
C TYR A 80 -5.64 14.38 -4.73
N ALA A 81 -4.87 13.36 -4.36
CA ALA A 81 -3.44 13.50 -4.11
C ALA A 81 -2.67 14.00 -5.33
N ASN A 82 -3.03 13.57 -6.54
CA ASN A 82 -2.44 14.10 -7.76
C ASN A 82 -2.78 15.57 -8.01
N ARG A 83 -4.03 16.01 -7.76
CA ARG A 83 -4.40 17.43 -7.89
C ARG A 83 -3.61 18.38 -7.00
N HIS A 84 -3.08 17.88 -5.89
CA HIS A 84 -2.22 18.61 -4.95
C HIS A 84 -0.73 18.30 -5.12
N ALA A 85 -0.34 17.71 -6.26
CA ALA A 85 1.04 17.35 -6.61
C ALA A 85 1.75 16.43 -5.61
N LEU A 86 1.00 15.74 -4.74
CA LEU A 86 1.56 14.73 -3.83
C LEU A 86 1.92 13.44 -4.57
N LEU A 87 1.16 13.11 -5.62
CA LEU A 87 1.41 11.98 -6.51
C LEU A 87 1.39 12.42 -7.99
N SER A 88 2.21 11.79 -8.83
CA SER A 88 2.10 11.92 -10.29
C SER A 88 0.88 11.16 -10.82
N GLU A 89 0.52 11.39 -12.09
CA GLU A 89 -0.57 10.66 -12.73
C GLU A 89 -0.26 9.16 -12.80
N GLU A 90 0.97 8.81 -13.18
CA GLU A 90 1.45 7.43 -13.27
C GLU A 90 1.46 6.74 -11.90
N GLU A 91 1.85 7.44 -10.83
CA GLU A 91 1.76 6.91 -9.48
C GLU A 91 0.30 6.60 -9.12
N VAL A 92 -0.65 7.50 -9.44
CA VAL A 92 -2.07 7.26 -9.18
C VAL A 92 -2.56 6.01 -9.92
N GLU A 93 -2.27 5.87 -11.20
CA GLU A 93 -2.67 4.70 -11.99
C GLU A 93 -2.18 3.38 -11.37
N ARG A 94 -0.91 3.34 -10.91
CA ARG A 94 -0.38 2.16 -10.20
C ARG A 94 -1.15 1.87 -8.91
N TRP A 95 -1.41 2.89 -8.07
CA TRP A 95 -2.18 2.70 -6.83
C TRP A 95 -3.61 2.22 -7.05
N LEU A 96 -4.28 2.70 -8.10
CA LEU A 96 -5.60 2.20 -8.49
C LEU A 96 -5.52 0.73 -8.93
N SER A 97 -4.48 0.37 -9.68
CA SER A 97 -4.25 -1.00 -10.14
C SER A 97 -3.98 -1.96 -8.98
N TYR A 98 -3.20 -1.55 -7.98
CA TYR A 98 -3.00 -2.31 -6.75
C TYR A 98 -4.31 -2.53 -5.99
N ARG A 99 -5.16 -1.51 -5.92
CA ARG A 99 -6.48 -1.63 -5.28
C ARG A 99 -7.38 -2.61 -5.99
N GLU A 100 -7.39 -2.57 -7.31
CA GLU A 100 -8.18 -3.49 -8.11
C GLU A 100 -7.68 -4.93 -7.93
N ASN A 101 -6.37 -5.16 -8.03
CA ASN A 101 -5.77 -6.48 -7.79
C ASN A 101 -6.13 -7.03 -6.39
N ARG A 102 -6.08 -6.19 -5.35
CA ARG A 102 -6.51 -6.60 -4.00
C ARG A 102 -7.99 -6.97 -3.93
N ASN A 103 -8.85 -6.23 -4.61
CA ASN A 103 -10.29 -6.52 -4.63
C ASN A 103 -10.54 -7.88 -5.29
N THR A 104 -9.89 -8.17 -6.41
CA THR A 104 -10.02 -9.46 -7.09
C THR A 104 -9.40 -10.62 -6.28
N THR A 105 -8.25 -10.41 -5.64
CA THR A 105 -7.59 -11.43 -4.78
C THR A 105 -8.47 -11.89 -3.62
N ALA A 106 -9.18 -10.94 -2.99
CA ALA A 106 -9.98 -11.24 -1.81
C ALA A 106 -11.25 -12.07 -2.12
N HIS A 107 -11.69 -12.11 -3.38
CA HIS A 107 -12.90 -12.83 -3.80
C HIS A 107 -12.60 -14.22 -4.36
N ASP A 108 -11.37 -14.47 -4.83
CA ASP A 108 -11.01 -15.70 -5.55
C ASP A 108 -9.72 -16.30 -4.98
N TYR A 109 -9.83 -17.00 -3.84
CA TYR A 109 -8.72 -17.72 -3.19
C TYR A 109 -8.32 -18.99 -3.96
N GLY A 110 -8.17 -18.90 -5.28
CA GLY A 110 -7.55 -19.92 -6.13
C GLY A 110 -6.02 -19.80 -6.13
N VAL A 111 -5.32 -20.91 -6.40
CA VAL A 111 -3.84 -20.93 -6.49
C VAL A 111 -3.33 -19.98 -7.57
N ASN A 112 -3.99 -19.95 -8.74
CA ASN A 112 -3.59 -19.13 -9.89
C ASN A 112 -3.68 -17.62 -9.64
N PHE A 113 -4.60 -17.16 -8.77
CA PHE A 113 -4.84 -15.73 -8.63
C PHE A 113 -3.75 -15.04 -7.82
N ALA A 114 -3.28 -15.66 -6.73
CA ALA A 114 -2.26 -14.99 -5.94
C ALA A 114 -0.88 -15.00 -6.61
N GLU A 115 -0.62 -15.85 -7.60
CA GLU A 115 0.58 -15.73 -8.44
C GLU A 115 0.60 -14.40 -9.21
N GLU A 116 -0.55 -13.94 -9.73
CA GLU A 116 -0.65 -12.62 -10.38
C GLU A 116 -0.34 -11.49 -9.40
N THR A 117 -0.89 -11.57 -8.18
CA THR A 117 -0.57 -10.62 -7.11
C THR A 117 0.92 -10.62 -6.77
N LEU A 118 1.57 -11.80 -6.69
CA LEU A 118 3.01 -11.89 -6.40
C LEU A 118 3.84 -11.10 -7.43
N THR A 119 3.43 -11.09 -8.71
CA THR A 119 4.18 -10.36 -9.75
C THR A 119 4.22 -8.84 -9.57
N ILE A 120 3.19 -8.25 -8.94
CA ILE A 120 3.13 -6.79 -8.73
C ILE A 120 3.81 -6.33 -7.43
N LEU A 121 4.12 -7.26 -6.51
CA LEU A 121 4.63 -6.91 -5.18
C LEU A 121 5.96 -6.16 -5.17
N PRO A 122 6.95 -6.44 -6.05
CA PRO A 122 8.19 -5.66 -6.07
C PRO A 122 7.98 -4.18 -6.43
N GLU A 123 7.12 -3.91 -7.41
CA GLU A 123 6.79 -2.53 -7.80
C GLU A 123 5.98 -1.83 -6.71
N TYR A 124 4.97 -2.53 -6.17
CA TYR A 124 4.19 -2.07 -5.04
C TYR A 124 5.06 -1.70 -3.84
N LEU A 125 6.06 -2.52 -3.49
CA LEU A 125 6.95 -2.25 -2.36
C LEU A 125 7.75 -0.95 -2.57
N SER A 126 8.21 -0.70 -3.80
CA SER A 126 8.88 0.56 -4.16
C SER A 126 7.96 1.77 -3.97
N ASP A 127 6.74 1.72 -4.54
CA ASP A 127 5.75 2.79 -4.42
C ASP A 127 5.31 3.01 -2.96
N LEU A 128 5.17 1.93 -2.18
CA LEU A 128 4.82 1.97 -0.77
C LEU A 128 5.88 2.73 0.04
N ARG A 129 7.16 2.41 -0.16
CA ARG A 129 8.27 3.11 0.52
C ARG A 129 8.35 4.57 0.09
N ALA A 130 8.17 4.86 -1.20
CA ALA A 130 8.18 6.23 -1.72
C ALA A 130 7.06 7.07 -1.11
N LEU A 131 5.83 6.55 -1.08
CA LEU A 131 4.69 7.26 -0.50
C LEU A 131 4.80 7.39 1.02
N ALA A 132 5.32 6.37 1.73
CA ALA A 132 5.58 6.46 3.16
C ALA A 132 6.48 7.67 3.49
N LYS A 133 7.58 7.85 2.72
CA LYS A 133 8.47 9.00 2.87
C LYS A 133 7.75 10.33 2.64
N LYS A 134 6.99 10.47 1.55
CA LYS A 134 6.20 11.68 1.26
C LYS A 134 5.20 12.00 2.37
N LEU A 135 4.52 10.97 2.91
CA LEU A 135 3.58 11.14 4.02
C LEU A 135 4.27 11.61 5.31
N GLN A 136 5.44 11.06 5.63
CA GLN A 136 6.23 11.49 6.78
C GLN A 136 6.64 12.97 6.65
N GLU A 137 7.07 13.39 5.46
CA GLU A 137 7.40 14.80 5.19
C GLU A 137 6.19 15.70 5.47
N VAL A 138 5.00 15.37 4.93
CA VAL A 138 3.76 16.12 5.19
C VAL A 138 3.44 16.22 6.68
N PHE A 139 3.55 15.13 7.42
CA PHE A 139 3.26 15.14 8.86
C PHE A 139 4.28 15.96 9.65
N ASN A 140 5.56 15.91 9.28
CA ASN A 140 6.59 16.73 9.93
C ASN A 140 6.32 18.23 9.73
N TYR A 141 5.94 18.66 8.52
CA TYR A 141 5.58 20.06 8.27
C TYR A 141 4.36 20.50 9.08
N ALA A 142 3.34 19.65 9.16
CA ALA A 142 2.12 19.95 9.92
C ALA A 142 2.34 20.00 11.45
N GLU A 143 3.39 19.38 11.98
CA GLU A 143 3.77 19.48 13.40
C GLU A 143 4.57 20.75 13.73
N THR A 144 5.07 21.45 12.71
CA THR A 144 5.85 22.70 12.87
C THR A 144 5.03 23.98 12.68
N ASP A 145 3.81 23.88 12.12
CA ASP A 145 2.84 24.98 11.94
C ASP A 145 1.81 25.06 13.08
#